data_AF-A0A7V3T753-F1
#
_entry.id   AF-A0A7V3T753-F1
#
_cell.length_a   1.000
_cell.length_b   1.000
_cell.length_c   1.000
_cell.angle_alpha   90.00
_cell.angle_beta   90.00
_cell.angle_gamma   90.00
#
_symmetry.space_group_name_H-M   'P 1'
#
loop_
_entity.id
_entity.type
_entity.pdbx_description
1 polymer ?
#
loop_
_entity_poly.entity_id
_entity_poly.type
_entity_poly.pdbx_seq_one_letter_code
_entity_poly.pdbx_strand_id
1 'polypeptide(L)'
;MMATGQPSMSFMLLGQTPLADSRCGGVGQNRVWSYHPTETWFVVAMNSGDVIGPSLTPVPYEWYQTQYYPSSQPIGANFSSCVGGIGCIGFYAGLDSAYAGLEFQLNGQTYYGWLRVGAPMPEFNGGWIYEYAYDTRPGAAIFAGAVPEPSTFALLGLGCVAVWLLKRKQ
;
A
#
# COMPACT_ATOMS: atom_id res chain seq x y z
N MET A 1 -23.37 -21.24 17.98
CA MET A 1 -21.90 -21.36 17.80
C MET A 1 -21.50 -20.32 16.76
N MET A 2 -21.06 -19.14 17.19
CA MET A 2 -20.64 -18.04 16.30
C MET A 2 -19.14 -18.20 16.03
N ALA A 3 -18.76 -18.39 14.78
CA ALA A 3 -17.36 -18.33 14.36
C ALA A 3 -16.94 -16.86 14.27
N THR A 4 -16.18 -16.43 15.27
CA THR A 4 -15.40 -15.19 15.31
C THR A 4 -14.20 -15.30 14.39
N GLY A 5 -14.00 -14.32 13.49
CA GLY A 5 -12.71 -14.12 12.81
C GLY A 5 -12.81 -14.01 11.30
N GLN A 6 -13.26 -12.85 10.79
CA GLN A 6 -12.90 -12.47 9.43
C GLN A 6 -11.47 -11.87 9.48
N PRO A 7 -10.49 -12.39 8.72
CA PRO A 7 -9.27 -11.64 8.46
C PRO A 7 -9.67 -10.40 7.66
N SER A 8 -9.63 -9.24 8.32
CA SER A 8 -9.92 -7.96 7.68
C SER A 8 -8.63 -7.39 7.09
N MET A 9 -8.69 -6.99 5.83
CA MET A 9 -7.70 -6.09 5.23
C MET A 9 -7.83 -4.73 5.92
N SER A 10 -7.13 -4.60 7.05
CA SER A 10 -7.14 -3.39 7.87
C SER A 10 -5.70 -2.88 7.97
N PHE A 11 -5.50 -1.66 7.49
CA PHE A 11 -4.29 -0.88 7.71
C PHE A 11 -4.66 0.34 8.55
N MET A 12 -3.87 0.62 9.58
CA MET A 12 -4.04 1.75 10.47
C MET A 12 -3.06 2.86 10.07
N LEU A 13 -3.60 4.05 9.89
CA LEU A 13 -2.83 5.26 9.63
C LEU A 13 -2.92 6.15 10.86
N LEU A 14 -1.78 6.40 11.50
CA LEU A 14 -1.72 7.19 12.72
C LEU A 14 -0.85 8.42 12.53
N GLY A 15 -1.39 9.56 12.97
CA GLY A 15 -0.61 10.73 13.35
C GLY A 15 -0.40 10.71 14.85
N GLN A 16 0.84 10.69 15.34
CA GLN A 16 1.14 10.80 16.77
C GLN A 16 1.74 12.17 17.10
N THR A 17 1.62 12.58 18.36
CA THR A 17 2.30 13.75 18.96
C THR A 17 2.93 13.28 20.27
N PRO A 18 4.18 13.67 20.63
CA PRO A 18 4.83 14.95 20.31
C PRO A 18 5.80 14.91 19.11
N LEU A 19 6.12 13.72 18.58
CA LEU A 19 6.80 13.57 17.29
C LEU A 19 5.69 13.47 16.25
N ALA A 20 5.53 14.52 15.44
CA ALA A 20 4.59 14.48 14.33
C ALA A 20 5.11 13.41 13.36
N ASP A 21 4.55 12.20 13.44
CA ASP A 21 4.91 11.01 12.66
C ASP A 21 3.67 10.49 11.94
N SER A 22 3.81 10.12 10.66
CA SER A 22 2.76 9.56 9.82
C SER A 22 3.11 8.11 9.57
N ARG A 23 2.38 7.22 10.23
CA ARG A 23 2.66 5.78 10.26
C ARG A 23 1.66 5.02 9.41
N CYS A 24 2.14 3.99 8.71
CA CYS A 24 1.37 2.92 8.13
C CYS A 24 1.66 1.63 8.89
N GLY A 25 0.64 1.11 9.56
CA GLY A 25 0.70 -0.20 10.19
C GLY A 25 -0.34 -1.15 9.62
N GLY A 26 0.01 -2.41 9.41
CA GLY A 26 -0.95 -3.46 9.13
C GLY A 26 -1.52 -4.04 10.42
N VAL A 27 -2.83 -4.30 10.47
CA VAL A 27 -3.44 -5.05 11.57
C VAL A 27 -3.23 -6.55 11.34
N GLY A 28 -2.91 -7.30 12.39
CA GLY A 28 -2.69 -8.74 12.30
C GLY A 28 -1.41 -9.06 11.52
N GLN A 29 -1.53 -9.84 10.44
CA GLN A 29 -0.42 -10.31 9.60
C GLN A 29 -0.17 -9.41 8.37
N ASN A 30 -0.80 -8.23 8.32
CA ASN A 30 -0.64 -7.30 7.22
C ASN A 30 0.71 -6.57 7.35
N ARG A 31 1.42 -6.44 6.23
CA ARG A 31 2.79 -5.93 6.15
C ARG A 31 2.90 -4.82 5.12
N VAL A 32 3.87 -3.93 5.32
CA VAL A 32 4.15 -2.81 4.42
C VAL A 32 5.59 -2.92 3.94
N TRP A 33 5.82 -2.70 2.65
CA TRP A 33 7.16 -2.72 2.07
C TRP A 33 7.98 -1.56 2.61
N SER A 34 9.02 -1.88 3.37
CA SER A 34 9.73 -0.92 4.22
C SER A 34 11.25 -1.08 4.11
N TYR A 35 11.97 0.01 4.37
CA TYR A 35 13.42 0.04 4.48
C TYR A 35 13.81 0.07 5.95
N HIS A 36 14.79 -0.75 6.33
CA HIS A 36 15.25 -0.90 7.72
C HIS A 36 16.78 -0.77 7.83
N PRO A 37 17.32 0.44 8.03
CA PRO A 37 18.74 0.64 8.34
C PRO A 37 19.03 0.66 9.85
N THR A 38 18.03 0.97 10.70
CA THR A 38 18.13 1.21 12.17
C THR A 38 16.74 1.03 12.83
N GLU A 39 16.56 1.38 14.11
CA GLU A 39 15.30 1.29 14.89
C GLU A 39 14.06 2.00 14.29
N THR A 40 14.19 2.71 13.17
CA THR A 40 13.07 3.35 12.45
C THR A 40 12.85 2.72 11.09
N TRP A 41 11.61 2.27 10.86
CA TRP A 41 11.17 1.74 9.57
C TRP A 41 10.53 2.86 8.76
N PHE A 42 10.97 3.01 7.51
CA PHE A 42 10.33 3.91 6.55
C PHE A 42 9.65 3.10 5.45
N VAL A 43 8.43 3.47 5.11
CA VAL A 43 7.72 2.93 3.95
C VAL A 43 8.51 3.32 2.70
N VAL A 44 8.81 2.35 1.84
CA VAL A 44 9.54 2.63 0.60
C VAL A 44 8.63 3.38 -0.36
N ALA A 45 9.12 4.47 -0.93
CA ALA A 45 8.46 5.15 -2.05
C ALA A 45 8.79 4.41 -3.34
N MET A 46 7.77 3.86 -3.98
CA MET A 46 7.87 3.12 -5.24
C MET A 46 7.34 3.99 -6.39
N ASN A 47 7.91 3.80 -7.58
CA ASN A 47 7.48 4.44 -8.80
C ASN A 47 6.30 3.70 -9.42
N SER A 48 5.55 4.37 -10.30
CA SER A 48 4.57 3.67 -11.14
C SER A 48 5.27 2.63 -12.00
N GLY A 49 4.68 1.44 -12.10
CA GLY A 49 5.24 0.31 -12.85
C GLY A 49 6.20 -0.58 -12.04
N ASP A 50 6.57 -0.21 -10.81
CA ASP A 50 7.34 -1.09 -9.95
C ASP A 50 6.53 -2.34 -9.60
N VAL A 51 7.19 -3.51 -9.58
CA VAL A 51 6.56 -4.79 -9.26
C VAL A 51 6.44 -4.94 -7.75
N ILE A 52 5.23 -5.11 -7.25
CA ILE A 52 4.95 -5.39 -5.84
C ILE A 52 4.48 -6.83 -5.73
N GLY A 53 5.24 -7.64 -5.01
CA GLY A 53 4.95 -9.06 -4.90
C GLY A 53 6.06 -9.87 -4.22
N PRO A 54 6.01 -11.21 -4.34
CA PRO A 54 6.94 -12.11 -3.66
C PRO A 54 8.37 -12.02 -4.21
N SER A 55 8.56 -11.42 -5.39
CA SER A 55 9.86 -11.22 -6.02
C SER A 55 10.64 -10.03 -5.48
N LEU A 56 10.04 -9.20 -4.61
CA LEU A 56 10.76 -8.11 -3.96
C LEU A 56 11.88 -8.67 -3.10
N THR A 57 13.12 -8.29 -3.41
CA THR A 57 14.32 -8.86 -2.77
C THR A 57 14.52 -8.26 -1.38
N PRO A 58 14.62 -9.08 -0.33
CA PRO A 58 14.91 -8.59 0.99
C PRO A 58 16.38 -8.16 1.10
N VAL A 59 16.63 -7.11 1.88
CA VAL A 59 17.90 -6.42 2.15
C VAL A 59 18.25 -5.29 1.16
N PRO A 60 18.31 -4.03 1.61
CA PRO A 60 17.99 -3.53 2.96
C PRO A 60 16.47 -3.33 3.19
N TYR A 61 15.64 -3.82 2.28
CA TYR A 61 14.18 -3.70 2.32
C TYR A 61 13.52 -4.97 2.85
N GLU A 62 12.35 -4.86 3.46
CA GLU A 62 11.60 -6.00 3.97
C GLU A 62 10.09 -5.74 4.02
N TRP A 63 9.31 -6.82 4.04
CA TRP A 63 7.90 -6.77 4.39
C TRP A 63 7.76 -6.63 5.90
N TYR A 64 7.57 -5.39 6.37
CA TYR A 64 7.50 -5.09 7.80
C TYR A 64 6.09 -5.26 8.35
N GLN A 65 5.97 -6.08 9.40
CA GLN A 65 4.74 -6.25 10.16
C GLN A 65 4.69 -5.28 11.34
N THR A 66 3.54 -4.70 11.60
CA THR A 66 3.34 -3.81 12.76
C THR A 66 3.59 -4.55 14.06
N GLN A 67 4.48 -3.98 14.89
CA GLN A 67 4.78 -4.49 16.21
C GLN A 67 3.94 -3.78 17.27
N TYR A 68 3.71 -4.44 18.40
CA TYR A 68 2.99 -3.87 19.53
C TYR A 68 3.88 -3.95 20.77
N TYR A 69 4.22 -2.81 21.37
CA TYR A 69 4.89 -2.80 22.67
C TYR A 69 3.94 -3.20 23.81
N PRO A 70 4.45 -3.54 25.00
CA PRO A 70 3.62 -3.78 26.20
C PRO A 70 2.68 -2.63 26.54
N SER A 71 2.98 -1.41 26.09
CA SER A 71 2.14 -0.21 26.18
C SER A 71 0.93 -0.22 25.22
N SER A 72 0.74 -1.27 24.42
CA SER A 72 -0.29 -1.42 23.38
C SER A 72 -0.23 -0.38 22.26
N GLN A 73 0.86 0.38 22.14
CA GLN A 73 1.05 1.29 21.00
C GLN A 73 1.57 0.53 19.78
N PRO A 74 0.89 0.63 18.62
CA PRO A 74 1.36 0.02 17.38
C PRO A 74 2.57 0.78 16.82
N ILE A 75 3.59 0.04 16.41
CA ILE A 75 4.75 0.51 15.67
C ILE A 75 4.65 -0.02 14.26
N GLY A 76 4.17 0.84 13.37
CA GLY A 76 4.22 0.65 11.93
C GLY A 76 5.43 1.34 11.29
N ALA A 77 5.56 1.19 9.98
CA ALA A 77 6.54 1.93 9.20
C ALA A 77 6.06 3.37 8.96
N ASN A 78 6.96 4.33 8.95
CA ASN A 78 6.65 5.74 8.76
C ASN A 78 6.68 6.10 7.27
N PHE A 79 5.70 6.84 6.78
CA PHE A 79 5.83 7.55 5.49
C PHE A 79 6.86 8.68 5.62
N SER A 80 6.74 9.43 6.72
CA SER A 80 7.66 10.49 7.12
C SER A 80 7.67 10.64 8.63
N SER A 81 8.78 11.16 9.18
CA SER A 81 8.93 11.56 10.58
C SER A 81 9.48 12.97 10.64
N CYS A 82 8.93 13.83 11.49
CA CYS A 82 9.31 15.25 11.54
C CYS A 82 9.67 15.69 12.95
N VAL A 83 10.67 16.56 13.05
CA VAL A 83 11.02 17.26 14.28
C VAL A 83 10.76 18.75 14.07
N GLY A 84 9.94 19.34 14.93
CA GLY A 84 9.51 20.74 14.83
C GLY A 84 10.71 21.69 14.73
N GLY A 85 10.74 22.50 13.67
CA GLY A 85 11.81 23.47 13.40
C GLY A 85 13.09 22.91 12.76
N ILE A 86 13.18 21.59 12.51
CA ILE A 86 14.34 20.94 11.88
C ILE A 86 14.00 20.38 10.50
N GLY A 87 12.76 19.91 10.31
CA GLY A 87 12.27 19.34 9.05
C GLY A 87 11.86 17.88 9.17
N CYS A 88 11.50 17.27 8.04
CA CYS A 88 11.03 15.89 7.95
C CYS A 88 12.04 14.99 7.24
N ILE A 89 12.08 13.73 7.65
CA ILE A 89 12.82 12.64 7.01
C ILE A 89 11.86 11.52 6.58
N GLY A 90 12.32 10.66 5.68
CA GLY A 90 11.55 9.53 5.13
C GLY A 90 11.35 9.66 3.62
N PHE A 91 11.00 8.56 2.96
CA PHE A 91 10.91 8.54 1.50
C PHE A 91 9.77 9.36 0.92
N TYR A 92 8.75 9.69 1.72
CA TYR A 92 7.61 10.47 1.26
C TYR A 92 7.72 11.96 1.59
N ALA A 93 8.70 12.38 2.39
CA ALA A 93 8.86 13.77 2.77
C ALA A 93 9.15 14.66 1.55
N GLY A 94 8.23 15.56 1.22
CA GLY A 94 8.31 16.44 0.05
C GLY A 94 7.90 15.81 -1.27
N LEU A 95 7.33 14.59 -1.29
CA LEU A 95 6.83 13.97 -2.51
C LEU A 95 5.36 14.29 -2.77
N ASP A 96 5.03 14.79 -3.96
CA ASP A 96 3.65 14.99 -4.39
C ASP A 96 2.86 13.69 -4.50
N SER A 97 3.52 12.61 -4.92
CA SER A 97 2.87 11.31 -5.15
C SER A 97 3.90 10.19 -5.32
N ALA A 98 3.76 9.12 -4.56
CA ALA A 98 4.48 7.86 -4.71
C ALA A 98 3.60 6.66 -4.30
N TYR A 99 4.05 5.45 -4.60
CA TYR A 99 3.32 4.22 -4.28
C TYR A 99 3.98 3.45 -3.13
N ALA A 100 3.17 2.97 -2.19
CA ALA A 100 3.59 2.09 -1.11
C ALA A 100 3.13 0.66 -1.38
N GLY A 101 4.03 -0.31 -1.24
CA GLY A 101 3.71 -1.72 -1.35
C GLY A 101 3.01 -2.27 -0.11
N LEU A 102 1.90 -3.00 -0.32
CA LEU A 102 1.13 -3.65 0.73
C LEU A 102 1.11 -5.15 0.53
N GLU A 103 1.21 -5.88 1.64
CA GLU A 103 0.95 -7.31 1.69
C GLU A 103 -0.06 -7.59 2.80
N PHE A 104 -1.09 -8.37 2.51
CA PHE A 104 -2.13 -8.65 3.50
C PHE A 104 -2.70 -10.06 3.33
N GLN A 105 -3.27 -10.56 4.42
CA GLN A 105 -3.88 -11.88 4.46
C GLN A 105 -5.40 -11.78 4.30
N LEU A 106 -5.95 -12.50 3.33
CA LEU A 106 -7.39 -12.68 3.15
C LEU A 106 -7.69 -14.17 3.05
N ASN A 107 -8.57 -14.68 3.91
CA ASN A 107 -8.92 -16.12 3.99
C ASN A 107 -7.70 -17.05 4.08
N GLY A 108 -6.66 -16.64 4.82
CA GLY A 108 -5.43 -17.43 5.00
C GLY A 108 -4.48 -17.43 3.81
N GLN A 109 -4.77 -16.64 2.76
CA GLN A 109 -3.90 -16.49 1.60
C GLN A 109 -3.34 -15.07 1.52
N THR A 110 -2.15 -14.97 0.93
CA THR A 110 -1.42 -13.71 0.77
C THR A 110 -1.80 -13.00 -0.51
N TYR A 111 -2.00 -11.70 -0.42
CA TYR A 111 -2.34 -10.83 -1.52
C TYR A 111 -1.45 -9.59 -1.49
N TYR A 112 -1.22 -9.03 -2.67
CA TYR A 112 -0.36 -7.87 -2.86
C TYR A 112 -1.16 -6.71 -3.44
N GLY A 113 -0.84 -5.51 -2.95
CA GLY A 113 -1.48 -4.28 -3.36
C GLY A 113 -0.55 -3.08 -3.27
N TRP A 114 -1.08 -1.94 -3.67
CA TRP A 114 -0.40 -0.66 -3.58
C TRP A 114 -1.33 0.42 -3.04
N LEU A 115 -0.74 1.42 -2.40
CA LEU A 115 -1.39 2.64 -1.93
C LEU A 115 -0.66 3.83 -2.55
N ARG A 116 -1.38 4.77 -3.18
CA ARG A 116 -0.80 6.01 -3.70
C ARG A 116 -0.91 7.10 -2.65
N VAL A 117 0.24 7.64 -2.23
CA VAL A 117 0.36 8.60 -1.13
C VAL A 117 1.20 9.80 -1.56
N GLY A 118 0.84 11.00 -1.12
CA GLY A 118 1.63 12.21 -1.28
C GLY A 118 1.80 12.94 0.04
N ALA A 119 2.99 13.47 0.31
CA ALA A 119 3.30 14.33 1.44
C ALA A 119 4.23 15.47 0.97
N PRO A 120 3.74 16.41 0.13
CA PRO A 120 4.58 17.41 -0.53
C PRO A 120 5.01 18.55 0.37
N MET A 121 4.55 18.60 1.62
CA MET A 121 4.96 19.61 2.58
C MET A 121 6.14 19.04 3.40
N PRO A 122 7.41 19.32 3.04
CA PRO A 122 8.57 18.71 3.69
C PRO A 122 8.80 19.17 5.13
N GLU A 123 8.05 20.17 5.60
CA GLU A 123 8.11 20.74 6.94
C GLU A 123 6.98 20.23 7.84
N PHE A 124 6.00 19.52 7.28
CA PHE A 124 4.82 19.04 7.97
C PHE A 124 4.71 17.53 7.92
N ASN A 125 4.35 16.93 9.05
CA ASN A 125 4.07 15.52 9.06
C ASN A 125 2.60 15.27 8.67
N GLY A 126 2.39 14.86 7.44
CA GLY A 126 1.09 14.50 6.93
C GLY A 126 1.06 14.47 5.42
N GLY A 127 -0.03 13.93 4.89
CA GLY A 127 -0.18 13.73 3.46
C GLY A 127 -1.58 13.30 3.09
N TRP A 128 -1.75 12.98 1.82
CA TRP A 128 -3.00 12.47 1.27
C TRP A 128 -2.80 11.07 0.72
N ILE A 129 -3.84 10.27 0.86
CA ILE A 129 -3.99 9.03 0.12
C ILE A 129 -4.89 9.34 -1.06
N TYR A 130 -4.39 9.06 -2.26
CA TYR A 130 -5.11 9.32 -3.49
C TYR A 130 -5.95 8.11 -3.90
N GLU A 131 -5.37 6.93 -3.88
CA GLU A 131 -5.98 5.70 -4.41
C GLU A 131 -5.24 4.47 -3.89
N TYR A 132 -5.86 3.31 -4.07
CA TYR A 132 -5.26 2.01 -3.78
C TYR A 132 -5.81 0.97 -4.76
N ALA A 133 -5.02 -0.07 -5.02
CA ALA A 133 -5.50 -1.26 -5.71
C ALA A 133 -4.75 -2.51 -5.21
N TYR A 134 -5.33 -3.69 -5.45
CA TYR A 134 -4.71 -4.98 -5.14
C TYR A 134 -5.12 -6.02 -6.17
N ASP A 135 -4.28 -7.05 -6.38
CA ASP A 135 -4.64 -8.16 -7.26
C ASP A 135 -5.57 -9.13 -6.50
N THR A 136 -6.67 -9.55 -7.12
CA THR A 136 -7.63 -10.47 -6.51
C THR A 136 -7.18 -11.93 -6.56
N ARG A 137 -6.03 -12.22 -7.18
CA ARG A 137 -5.44 -13.56 -7.22
C ARG A 137 -4.42 -13.72 -6.08
N PRO A 138 -4.54 -14.77 -5.28
CA PRO A 138 -3.57 -15.07 -4.22
C PRO A 138 -2.14 -15.18 -4.76
N GLY A 139 -1.20 -14.55 -4.08
CA GLY A 139 0.23 -14.58 -4.39
C GLY A 139 0.64 -13.86 -5.68
N ALA A 140 -0.31 -13.28 -6.42
CA ALA A 140 -0.02 -12.59 -7.67
C ALA A 140 0.63 -11.23 -7.40
N ALA A 141 1.71 -10.93 -8.12
CA ALA A 141 2.32 -9.62 -8.09
C ALA A 141 1.45 -8.60 -8.86
N ILE A 142 1.52 -7.34 -8.44
CA ILE A 142 0.83 -6.21 -9.05
C ILE A 142 1.84 -5.11 -9.39
N PHE A 143 1.62 -4.41 -10.50
CA PHE A 143 2.40 -3.21 -10.83
C PHE A 143 1.83 -2.00 -10.08
N ALA A 144 2.71 -1.19 -9.48
CA ALA A 144 2.33 0.05 -8.81
C ALA A 144 1.59 1.00 -9.78
N GLY A 145 0.42 1.47 -9.38
CA GLY A 145 -0.45 2.33 -10.20
C GLY A 145 -1.27 1.58 -11.26
N ALA A 146 -1.10 0.27 -11.42
CA ALA A 146 -2.00 -0.53 -12.24
C ALA A 146 -3.29 -0.80 -11.45
N VAL A 147 -4.42 -0.38 -12.01
CA VAL A 147 -5.73 -0.86 -11.57
C VAL A 147 -5.99 -2.15 -12.35
N PRO A 148 -6.11 -3.33 -11.69
CA PRO A 148 -6.46 -4.56 -12.38
C PRO A 148 -7.83 -4.35 -13.02
N GLU A 149 -7.88 -4.11 -14.33
CA GLU A 149 -9.13 -3.79 -15.01
C GLU A 149 -10.10 -4.98 -14.86
N PRO A 150 -11.24 -4.82 -14.19
CA PRO A 150 -12.30 -5.80 -14.27
C PRO A 150 -12.89 -5.66 -15.66
N SER A 151 -12.49 -6.54 -16.57
CA SER A 151 -13.25 -6.84 -17.79
C SER A 151 -13.52 -5.68 -18.77
N THR A 152 -12.83 -4.52 -18.70
CA THR A 152 -13.03 -3.42 -19.67
C THR A 152 -12.64 -3.82 -21.08
N PHE A 153 -11.52 -4.52 -21.27
CA PHE A 153 -11.16 -5.13 -22.55
C PHE A 153 -12.15 -6.22 -23.00
N ALA A 154 -12.73 -6.99 -22.06
CA ALA A 154 -13.73 -8.00 -22.39
C ALA A 154 -15.05 -7.36 -22.85
N LEU A 155 -15.48 -6.27 -22.20
CA LEU A 155 -16.66 -5.48 -22.59
C LEU A 155 -16.45 -4.76 -23.91
N LEU A 156 -15.28 -4.16 -24.14
CA LEU A 156 -14.94 -3.55 -25.42
C LEU A 156 -14.88 -4.61 -26.54
N GLY A 157 -14.28 -5.77 -26.27
CA GLY A 157 -14.24 -6.89 -27.20
C GLY A 157 -15.64 -7.40 -27.56
N LEU A 158 -16.49 -7.66 -26.56
CA LEU A 158 -17.88 -8.08 -26.77
C LEU A 158 -18.71 -6.99 -27.48
N GLY A 159 -18.50 -5.72 -27.16
CA GLY A 159 -19.15 -4.59 -27.82
C GLY A 159 -18.78 -4.51 -29.31
N CYS A 160 -17.50 -4.65 -29.66
CA CYS A 160 -17.04 -4.69 -31.04
C CYS A 160 -17.63 -5.88 -31.82
N VAL A 161 -17.69 -7.07 -31.20
CA VAL A 161 -18.29 -8.28 -31.80
C VAL A 161 -19.80 -8.08 -32.01
N ALA A 162 -20.52 -7.51 -31.03
CA ALA A 162 -21.95 -7.24 -31.15
C ALA A 162 -22.27 -6.24 -32.27
N VAL A 163 -21.51 -5.14 -32.38
CA VAL A 163 -21.66 -4.15 -33.47
C VAL A 163 -21.38 -4.78 -34.83
N TRP A 164 -20.37 -5.63 -34.93
CA TRP A 164 -20.03 -6.32 -36.18
C TRP A 164 -21.10 -7.33 -36.59
N LEU A 165 -21.67 -8.08 -35.64
CA LEU A 165 -22.77 -9.02 -35.91
C LEU A 165 -24.07 -8.29 -36.31
N LEU A 166 -24.35 -7.12 -35.73
CA LEU A 166 -25.50 -6.30 -36.10
C LEU A 166 -25.34 -5.71 -37.51
N LYS A 167 -24.13 -5.26 -37.89
CA LYS A 167 -23.83 -4.79 -39.24
C LYS A 167 -23.90 -5.88 -40.32
N ARG A 168 -23.69 -7.15 -39.96
CA ARG A 168 -23.81 -8.29 -40.90
C ARG A 168 -25.26 -8.72 -41.16
N LYS A 169 -26.22 -8.23 -40.37
CA LYS A 169 -27.65 -8.55 -40.50
C LYS A 169 -28.46 -7.47 -41.22
N GLN A 170 -27.85 -6.33 -41.56
CA GLN A 170 -28.39 -5.32 -42.47
C GLN A 170 -27.85 -5.55 -43.88
#